data_AF-A0A353DL90-F1
#
_entry.id   AF-A0A353DL90-F1
#
_cell.length_a   1.000
_cell.length_b   1.000
_cell.length_c   1.000
_cell.angle_alpha   90.00
_cell.angle_beta   90.00
_cell.angle_gamma   90.00
#
_symmetry.space_group_name_H-M   'P 1'
#
loop_
_entity.id
_entity.type
_entity.pdbx_description
1 polymer ?
#
loop_
_entity_poly.entity_id
_entity_poly.type
_entity_poly.pdbx_seq_one_letter_code
_entity_poly.pdbx_strand_id
1 'polypeptide(L)'
;MDYYSLLENERKSFLEKQPLFTKEDLKFISGKDTFKGKLTGFLNKNYYQREKLIRNGELFYGYVFSFWRQSTNWDSPAIFYILFSPERKIMENPFIFKKIHENLQVFLENKPQNKKERYLWNLLKNPLADAPFEEITFSLTDGHVAYFSKLIKKQNFAISFHLGLNLIIANPTISKQILFLPEKYVTENFRKLYEERKLML
;
A
#
# COMPACT_ATOMS: atom_id res chain seq x y z
N MET A 1 10.86 -18.16 -5.47
CA MET A 1 9.51 -18.20 -4.89
C MET A 1 8.52 -17.85 -5.97
N ASP A 2 7.41 -18.57 -6.07
CA ASP A 2 6.33 -18.21 -7.01
C ASP A 2 5.44 -17.15 -6.36
N TYR A 3 5.74 -15.87 -6.67
CA TYR A 3 5.01 -14.73 -6.12
C TYR A 3 3.57 -14.65 -6.64
N TYR A 4 3.34 -15.01 -7.91
CA TYR A 4 2.02 -14.90 -8.49
C TYR A 4 1.05 -15.91 -7.88
N SER A 5 1.47 -17.18 -7.79
CA SER A 5 0.66 -18.21 -7.14
C SER A 5 0.41 -17.91 -5.66
N LEU A 6 1.40 -17.32 -4.96
CA LEU A 6 1.21 -16.86 -3.59
C LEU A 6 0.12 -15.78 -3.50
N LEU A 7 0.16 -14.75 -4.35
CA LEU A 7 -0.86 -13.70 -4.38
C LEU A 7 -2.25 -14.21 -4.74
N GLU A 8 -2.35 -15.11 -5.73
CA GLU A 8 -3.63 -15.71 -6.13
C GLU A 8 -4.26 -16.54 -5.01
N ASN A 9 -3.46 -17.25 -4.22
CA ASN A 9 -3.95 -17.95 -3.05
C ASN A 9 -4.50 -16.98 -1.99
N GLU A 10 -3.80 -15.86 -1.73
CA GLU A 10 -4.31 -14.82 -0.83
C GLU A 10 -5.60 -14.19 -1.36
N ARG A 11 -5.69 -13.92 -2.67
CA ARG A 11 -6.89 -13.37 -3.32
C ARG A 11 -8.09 -14.29 -3.15
N LYS A 12 -7.93 -15.58 -3.41
CA LYS A 12 -8.99 -16.58 -3.21
C LYS A 12 -9.45 -16.63 -1.75
N SER A 13 -8.49 -16.75 -0.81
CA SER A 13 -8.82 -16.77 0.61
C SER A 13 -9.53 -15.49 1.07
N PHE A 14 -9.12 -14.34 0.55
CA PHE A 14 -9.76 -13.06 0.87
C PHE A 14 -11.17 -12.95 0.30
N LEU A 15 -11.40 -13.37 -0.95
CA LEU A 15 -12.73 -13.39 -1.58
C LEU A 15 -13.69 -14.32 -0.85
N GLU A 16 -13.22 -15.46 -0.33
CA GLU A 16 -14.03 -16.38 0.48
C GLU A 16 -14.42 -15.76 1.84
N LYS A 17 -13.52 -15.00 2.46
CA LYS A 17 -13.76 -14.34 3.76
C LYS A 17 -14.60 -13.07 3.64
N GLN A 18 -14.49 -12.33 2.53
CA GLN A 18 -15.12 -11.01 2.33
C GLN A 18 -16.63 -10.98 2.63
N PRO A 19 -17.45 -11.93 2.14
CA PRO A 19 -18.89 -11.96 2.44
C PRO A 19 -19.21 -12.14 3.93
N LEU A 20 -18.30 -12.76 4.68
CA LEU A 20 -18.46 -13.09 6.09
C LEU A 20 -18.01 -11.94 7.03
N PHE A 21 -17.45 -10.86 6.50
CA PHE A 21 -16.98 -9.75 7.32
C PHE A 21 -18.11 -9.05 8.08
N THR A 22 -17.98 -9.06 9.40
CA THR A 22 -18.86 -8.36 10.33
C THR A 22 -18.62 -6.84 10.27
N LYS A 23 -19.48 -6.05 10.94
CA LYS A 23 -19.26 -4.60 11.06
C LYS A 23 -17.97 -4.30 11.82
N GLU A 24 -17.61 -5.15 12.76
CA GLU A 24 -16.40 -5.07 13.58
C GLU A 24 -15.17 -5.32 12.71
N ASP A 25 -15.19 -6.33 11.84
CA ASP A 25 -14.10 -6.60 10.90
C ASP A 25 -13.90 -5.42 9.93
N LEU A 26 -14.99 -4.88 9.38
CA LEU A 26 -14.91 -3.72 8.49
C LEU A 26 -14.33 -2.48 9.20
N LYS A 27 -14.73 -2.22 10.44
CA LYS A 27 -14.17 -1.13 11.25
C LYS A 27 -12.68 -1.37 11.52
N PHE A 28 -12.30 -2.60 11.82
CA PHE A 28 -10.91 -2.96 12.08
C PHE A 28 -10.04 -2.77 10.84
N ILE A 29 -10.41 -3.36 9.70
CA ILE A 29 -9.67 -3.23 8.43
C ILE A 29 -9.59 -1.77 7.97
N SER A 30 -10.67 -0.99 8.12
CA SER A 30 -10.69 0.43 7.72
C SER A 30 -9.97 1.37 8.71
N GLY A 31 -9.53 0.86 9.87
CA GLY A 31 -8.92 1.64 10.95
C GLY A 31 -9.89 2.64 11.58
N LYS A 32 -11.16 2.22 11.74
CA LYS A 32 -12.30 2.93 12.36
C LYS A 32 -12.74 2.30 13.68
N ASP A 33 -12.02 1.30 14.15
CA ASP A 33 -12.26 0.60 15.41
C ASP A 33 -12.00 1.48 16.65
N THR A 34 -11.07 2.44 16.54
CA THR A 34 -10.75 3.42 17.60
C THR A 34 -11.31 4.80 17.34
N PHE A 35 -11.54 5.59 18.39
CA PHE A 35 -11.97 7.00 18.28
C PHE A 35 -10.97 7.84 17.47
N LYS A 36 -9.67 7.70 17.78
CA LYS A 36 -8.57 8.36 17.04
C LYS A 36 -8.55 7.93 15.56
N GLY A 37 -8.80 6.64 15.29
CA GLY A 37 -8.92 6.11 13.93
C GLY A 37 -10.07 6.73 13.15
N LYS A 38 -11.25 6.90 13.77
CA LYS A 38 -12.40 7.57 13.17
C LYS A 38 -12.12 9.05 12.88
N LEU A 39 -11.55 9.77 13.85
CA LEU A 39 -11.28 11.21 13.73
C LEU A 39 -10.23 11.50 12.63
N THR A 40 -9.12 10.78 12.62
CA THR A 40 -8.09 10.89 11.57
C THR A 40 -8.63 10.51 10.20
N GLY A 41 -9.53 9.53 10.15
CA GLY A 41 -10.17 9.09 8.92
C GLY A 41 -11.13 10.14 8.36
N PHE A 42 -11.99 10.74 9.18
CA PHE A 42 -12.96 11.74 8.77
C PHE A 42 -12.35 12.93 7.99
N LEU A 43 -11.10 13.29 8.31
CA LEU A 43 -10.37 14.35 7.61
C LEU A 43 -9.95 13.98 6.17
N ASN A 44 -10.04 12.71 5.77
CA ASN A 44 -9.74 12.26 4.42
C ASN A 44 -11.04 12.11 3.61
N LYS A 45 -11.11 12.79 2.45
CA LYS A 45 -12.30 12.80 1.57
C LYS A 45 -12.80 11.41 1.18
N ASN A 46 -11.89 10.44 1.02
CA ASN A 46 -12.24 9.08 0.57
C ASN A 46 -12.52 8.10 1.73
N TYR A 47 -12.56 8.59 2.97
CA TYR A 47 -12.78 7.77 4.18
C TYR A 47 -14.07 6.96 4.17
N TYR A 48 -15.15 7.53 3.63
CA TYR A 48 -16.45 6.86 3.55
C TYR A 48 -16.45 5.71 2.55
N GLN A 49 -15.53 5.71 1.58
CA GLN A 49 -15.43 4.67 0.55
C GLN A 49 -14.67 3.43 1.03
N ARG A 50 -14.00 3.48 2.20
CA ARG A 50 -13.17 2.37 2.70
C ARG A 50 -13.93 1.07 2.87
N GLU A 51 -15.16 1.11 3.36
CA GLU A 51 -15.96 -0.11 3.54
C GLU A 51 -16.37 -0.70 2.19
N LYS A 52 -16.72 0.16 1.23
CA LYS A 52 -16.98 -0.26 -0.15
C LYS A 52 -15.73 -0.87 -0.80
N LEU A 53 -14.56 -0.28 -0.54
CA LEU A 53 -13.26 -0.79 -0.99
C LEU A 53 -12.93 -2.15 -0.34
N ILE A 54 -13.24 -2.37 0.94
CA ILE A 54 -13.00 -3.68 1.58
C ILE A 54 -13.90 -4.76 0.98
N ARG A 55 -15.15 -4.42 0.65
CA ARG A 55 -16.14 -5.37 0.10
C ARG A 55 -15.95 -5.70 -1.37
N ASN A 56 -15.36 -4.81 -2.16
CA ASN A 56 -15.29 -4.91 -3.62
C ASN A 56 -13.87 -4.69 -4.16
N GLY A 57 -12.89 -4.61 -3.26
CA GLY A 57 -11.49 -4.43 -3.59
C GLY A 57 -10.81 -5.76 -3.84
N GLU A 58 -9.66 -5.68 -4.48
CA GLU A 58 -8.80 -6.82 -4.76
C GLU A 58 -7.48 -6.66 -4.02
N LEU A 59 -6.81 -7.79 -3.76
CA LEU A 59 -5.48 -7.78 -3.18
C LEU A 59 -4.40 -7.55 -4.23
N PHE A 60 -3.43 -6.72 -3.87
CA PHE A 60 -2.23 -6.46 -4.65
C PHE A 60 -1.01 -6.55 -3.75
N TYR A 61 0.15 -6.77 -4.37
CA TYR A 61 1.41 -6.46 -3.73
C TYR A 61 1.61 -4.94 -3.71
N GLY A 62 1.86 -4.41 -2.51
CA GLY A 62 2.39 -3.08 -2.27
C GLY A 62 3.84 -3.19 -1.79
N TYR A 63 4.78 -2.69 -2.57
CA TYR A 63 6.18 -2.57 -2.19
C TYR A 63 6.40 -1.30 -1.36
N VAL A 64 6.65 -1.49 -0.07
CA VAL A 64 6.97 -0.42 0.87
C VAL A 64 8.48 -0.20 0.86
N PHE A 65 8.94 0.92 0.30
CA PHE A 65 10.36 1.19 0.14
C PHE A 65 10.92 2.22 1.13
N SER A 66 10.04 3.01 1.75
CA SER A 66 10.43 3.99 2.77
C SER A 66 9.27 4.30 3.71
N PHE A 67 9.60 4.89 4.87
CA PHE A 67 8.62 5.47 5.75
C PHE A 67 9.17 6.75 6.40
N TRP A 68 8.27 7.66 6.74
CA TRP A 68 8.56 8.89 7.47
C TRP A 68 7.78 8.92 8.79
N ARG A 69 8.41 9.45 9.83
CA ARG A 69 7.80 9.68 11.15
C ARG A 69 8.21 11.05 11.67
N GLN A 70 7.29 11.73 12.34
CA GLN A 70 7.56 13.02 12.98
C GLN A 70 8.28 12.85 14.34
N SER A 71 8.05 11.74 15.04
CA SER A 71 8.56 11.49 16.39
C SER A 71 9.22 10.11 16.47
N THR A 72 10.17 9.97 17.39
CA THR A 72 10.83 8.70 17.77
C THR A 72 9.90 7.76 18.55
N ASN A 73 8.76 8.25 19.05
CA ASN A 73 7.77 7.40 19.73
C ASN A 73 7.09 6.45 18.74
N TRP A 74 7.13 5.15 19.04
CA TRP A 74 6.54 4.08 18.23
C TRP A 74 5.02 4.19 18.06
N ASP A 75 4.35 4.91 18.96
CA ASP A 75 2.90 5.16 18.90
C ASP A 75 2.50 6.29 17.96
N SER A 76 3.47 7.00 17.38
CA SER A 76 3.20 8.12 16.49
C SER A 76 2.85 7.63 15.07
N PRO A 77 1.93 8.31 14.36
CA PRO A 77 1.58 7.95 12.99
C PRO A 77 2.83 7.94 12.09
N ALA A 78 2.95 6.89 11.28
CA ALA A 78 4.01 6.74 10.31
C ALA A 78 3.42 6.77 8.90
N ILE A 79 4.07 7.50 8.00
CA ILE A 79 3.69 7.63 6.60
C ILE A 79 4.55 6.67 5.78
N PHE A 80 3.92 5.70 5.13
CA PHE A 80 4.58 4.70 4.31
C PHE A 80 4.52 5.07 2.85
N TYR A 81 5.62 4.85 2.15
CA TYR A 81 5.79 5.11 0.74
C TYR A 81 5.70 3.79 0.00
N ILE A 82 4.70 3.66 -0.86
CA ILE A 82 4.27 2.38 -1.43
C ILE A 82 4.24 2.49 -2.94
N LEU A 83 4.86 1.52 -3.61
CA LEU A 83 4.65 1.24 -5.02
C LEU A 83 3.69 0.06 -5.15
N PHE A 84 2.72 0.15 -6.06
CA PHE A 84 1.88 -0.99 -6.40
C PHE A 84 1.49 -0.93 -7.88
N SER A 85 1.06 -2.08 -8.41
CA SER A 85 0.70 -2.21 -9.80
C SER A 85 -0.39 -3.29 -9.99
N PRO A 86 -1.37 -3.05 -10.87
CA PRO A 86 -2.30 -4.07 -11.34
C PRO A 86 -1.72 -4.93 -12.48
N GLU A 87 -0.51 -4.63 -12.96
CA GLU A 87 0.10 -5.35 -14.07
C GLU A 87 0.58 -6.73 -13.63
N ARG A 88 0.09 -7.77 -14.32
CA ARG A 88 0.44 -9.17 -14.05
C ARG A 88 1.95 -9.43 -14.06
N LYS A 89 2.70 -8.80 -14.97
CA LYS A 89 4.16 -8.94 -15.05
C LYS A 89 4.86 -8.54 -13.75
N ILE A 90 4.37 -7.49 -13.08
CA ILE A 90 4.91 -7.04 -11.79
C ILE A 90 4.50 -7.99 -10.67
N MET A 91 3.30 -8.57 -10.72
CA MET A 91 2.87 -9.57 -9.73
C MET A 91 3.68 -10.87 -9.84
N GLU A 92 4.03 -11.28 -11.05
CA GLU A 92 4.89 -12.44 -11.32
C GLU A 92 6.34 -12.18 -10.90
N ASN A 93 6.82 -10.95 -11.08
CA ASN A 93 8.17 -10.55 -10.70
C ASN A 93 8.19 -9.21 -9.91
N PRO A 94 7.97 -9.25 -8.58
CA PRO A 94 7.94 -8.04 -7.77
C PRO A 94 9.28 -7.29 -7.67
N PHE A 95 10.41 -7.90 -8.09
CA PHE A 95 11.70 -7.19 -8.17
C PHE A 95 11.65 -5.99 -9.13
N ILE A 96 10.68 -5.95 -10.04
CA ILE A 96 10.42 -4.76 -10.88
C ILE A 96 10.16 -3.52 -9.99
N PHE A 97 9.49 -3.66 -8.85
CA PHE A 97 9.30 -2.53 -7.93
C PHE A 97 10.61 -1.94 -7.41
N LYS A 98 11.63 -2.78 -7.20
CA LYS A 98 12.96 -2.34 -6.76
C LYS A 98 13.63 -1.47 -7.83
N LYS A 99 13.56 -1.90 -9.09
CA LYS A 99 14.07 -1.12 -10.22
C LYS A 99 13.35 0.23 -10.36
N ILE A 100 12.02 0.23 -10.22
CA ILE A 100 11.24 1.48 -10.21
C ILE A 100 11.70 2.39 -9.06
N HIS A 101 11.90 1.83 -7.86
CA HIS A 101 12.39 2.59 -6.71
C HIS A 101 13.78 3.19 -6.96
N GLU A 102 14.71 2.44 -7.54
CA GLU A 102 16.04 2.94 -7.93
C GLU A 102 15.93 4.12 -8.92
N ASN A 103 15.10 3.99 -9.95
CA ASN A 103 14.82 5.08 -10.90
C ASN A 103 14.23 6.32 -10.19
N LEU A 104 13.35 6.11 -9.21
CA LEU A 104 12.79 7.20 -8.41
C LEU A 104 13.85 7.88 -7.53
N GLN A 105 14.84 7.15 -7.00
CA GLN A 105 15.96 7.76 -6.25
C GLN A 105 16.77 8.69 -7.16
N VAL A 106 17.16 8.21 -8.35
CA VAL A 106 17.87 9.04 -9.33
C VAL A 106 17.03 10.25 -9.73
N PHE A 107 15.72 10.08 -9.94
CA PHE A 107 14.81 11.19 -10.23
C PHE A 107 14.77 12.25 -9.12
N LEU A 108 14.85 11.85 -7.85
CA LEU A 108 14.81 12.77 -6.70
C LEU A 108 16.06 13.65 -6.54
N GLU A 109 17.19 13.18 -7.06
CA GLU A 109 18.47 13.90 -7.12
C GLU A 109 18.50 14.93 -8.26
N ASN A 110 17.70 14.72 -9.30
CA ASN A 110 17.65 15.58 -10.47
C ASN A 110 16.61 16.70 -10.34
N LYS A 111 16.83 17.81 -11.07
CA LYS A 111 15.89 18.92 -11.12
C LYS A 111 14.71 18.56 -12.03
N PRO A 112 13.45 18.65 -11.56
CA PRO A 112 12.28 18.35 -12.39
C PRO A 112 12.19 19.33 -13.56
N GLN A 113 12.02 18.81 -14.78
CA GLN A 113 12.05 19.59 -16.02
C GLN A 113 10.68 20.15 -16.37
N ASN A 114 9.61 19.44 -16.04
CA ASN A 114 8.24 19.83 -16.39
C ASN A 114 7.29 19.86 -15.17
N LYS A 115 6.06 20.34 -15.38
CA LYS A 115 5.05 20.49 -14.32
C LYS A 115 4.64 19.14 -13.70
N LYS A 116 4.53 18.08 -14.51
CA LYS A 116 4.16 16.73 -14.03
C LYS A 116 5.25 16.13 -13.16
N GLU A 117 6.51 16.23 -13.59
CA GLU A 117 7.66 15.83 -12.80
C GLU A 117 7.76 16.64 -11.50
N ARG A 118 7.57 17.96 -11.56
CA ARG A 118 7.59 18.78 -10.34
C ARG A 118 6.51 18.36 -9.36
N TYR A 119 5.33 17.98 -9.85
CA TYR A 119 4.26 17.46 -9.03
C TYR A 119 4.65 16.14 -8.36
N LEU A 120 5.09 15.14 -9.13
CA LEU A 120 5.55 13.85 -8.60
C LEU A 120 6.72 14.01 -7.61
N TRP A 121 7.69 14.85 -7.94
CA TRP A 121 8.84 15.16 -7.09
C TRP A 121 8.40 15.76 -5.74
N ASN A 122 7.45 16.70 -5.76
CA ASN A 122 6.87 17.28 -4.55
C ASN A 122 6.14 16.21 -3.72
N LEU A 123 5.38 15.32 -4.37
CA LEU A 123 4.71 14.22 -3.68
C LEU A 123 5.73 13.28 -3.03
N LEU A 124 6.83 12.95 -3.69
CA LEU A 124 7.85 12.05 -3.14
C LEU A 124 8.66 12.70 -2.01
N LYS A 125 8.98 14.01 -2.09
CA LYS A 125 9.78 14.69 -1.06
C LYS A 125 8.99 15.15 0.16
N ASN A 126 7.77 15.68 -0.01
CA ASN A 126 7.02 16.26 1.10
C ASN A 126 6.22 15.16 1.84
N PRO A 127 6.58 14.75 3.06
CA PRO A 127 5.88 13.64 3.74
C PRO A 127 4.39 13.91 3.95
N LEU A 128 4.01 15.18 4.16
CA LEU A 128 2.64 15.59 4.46
C LEU A 128 1.76 15.78 3.22
N ALA A 129 2.34 15.75 2.02
CA ALA A 129 1.56 15.82 0.79
C ALA A 129 0.72 14.54 0.60
N ASP A 130 -0.59 14.69 0.40
CA ASP A 130 -1.48 13.55 0.14
C ASP A 130 -1.19 12.97 -1.24
N ALA A 131 -0.98 11.66 -1.30
CA ALA A 131 -0.69 10.92 -2.52
C ALA A 131 -1.41 9.58 -2.43
N PRO A 132 -2.74 9.53 -2.60
CA PRO A 132 -3.48 8.33 -2.26
C PRO A 132 -3.48 7.30 -3.42
N PHE A 133 -3.18 7.75 -4.66
CA PHE A 133 -3.09 6.91 -5.87
C PHE A 133 -2.52 7.72 -7.06
N GLU A 134 -1.19 7.94 -7.11
CA GLU A 134 -0.55 8.70 -8.20
C GLU A 134 0.11 7.79 -9.22
N GLU A 135 -0.16 7.97 -10.51
CA GLU A 135 0.49 7.20 -11.57
C GLU A 135 1.90 7.73 -11.83
N ILE A 136 2.87 6.81 -11.89
CA ILE A 136 4.25 7.15 -12.19
C ILE A 136 4.43 7.15 -13.71
N THR A 137 5.08 8.19 -14.24
CA THR A 137 5.38 8.29 -15.67
C THR A 137 6.16 7.08 -16.18
N PHE A 138 5.79 6.56 -17.35
CA PHE A 138 6.40 5.38 -17.97
C PHE A 138 7.93 5.44 -18.10
N SER A 139 8.52 6.63 -18.24
CA SER A 139 9.98 6.80 -18.31
C SER A 139 10.69 6.38 -17.02
N LEU A 140 10.01 6.45 -15.88
CA LEU A 140 10.55 6.05 -14.58
C LEU A 140 10.21 4.60 -14.22
N THR A 141 9.29 3.98 -14.96
CA THR A 141 8.80 2.61 -14.71
C THR A 141 9.19 1.61 -15.81
N ASP A 142 10.04 2.02 -16.75
CA ASP A 142 10.42 1.22 -17.93
C ASP A 142 9.21 0.71 -18.74
N GLY A 143 8.18 1.54 -18.86
CA GLY A 143 6.96 1.20 -19.60
C GLY A 143 5.92 0.39 -18.81
N HIS A 144 6.14 0.12 -17.53
CA HIS A 144 5.17 -0.56 -16.68
C HIS A 144 4.13 0.40 -16.09
N VAL A 145 2.91 -0.10 -15.89
CA VAL A 145 1.89 0.65 -15.15
C VAL A 145 2.18 0.51 -13.66
N ALA A 146 2.61 1.58 -13.00
CA ALA A 146 2.87 1.57 -11.57
C ALA A 146 2.38 2.85 -10.90
N TYR A 147 1.96 2.70 -9.65
CA TYR A 147 1.37 3.77 -8.86
C TYR A 147 2.18 3.98 -7.60
N PHE A 148 2.39 5.25 -7.25
CA PHE A 148 2.89 5.70 -5.98
C PHE A 148 1.73 6.04 -5.04
N SER A 149 1.81 5.58 -3.80
CA SER A 149 0.88 5.98 -2.76
C SER A 149 1.58 6.21 -1.44
N LYS A 150 1.02 7.12 -0.65
CA LYS A 150 1.31 7.26 0.78
C LYS A 150 0.19 6.71 1.62
N LEU A 151 0.56 5.90 2.60
CA LEU A 151 -0.39 5.33 3.53
C LEU A 151 0.03 5.61 4.97
N ILE A 152 -0.89 6.17 5.76
CA ILE A 152 -0.66 6.40 7.19
C ILE A 152 -0.98 5.11 7.93
N LYS A 153 0.02 4.50 8.58
CA LYS A 153 -0.22 3.38 9.49
C LYS A 153 -0.91 3.88 10.74
N LYS A 154 -2.04 3.27 11.06
CA LYS A 154 -2.74 3.44 12.34
C LYS A 154 -2.30 2.35 13.32
N GLN A 155 -2.39 2.64 14.62
CA GLN A 155 -1.79 1.86 15.72
C GLN A 155 -2.14 0.35 15.73
N ASN A 156 -3.20 -0.09 15.04
CA ASN A 156 -3.70 -1.47 15.10
C ASN A 156 -3.28 -2.37 13.93
N PHE A 157 -2.43 -1.88 13.00
CA PHE A 157 -1.79 -2.74 11.99
C PHE A 157 -0.51 -3.36 12.57
N ALA A 158 -0.66 -4.31 13.49
CA ALA A 158 0.42 -5.22 13.88
C ALA A 158 0.11 -6.57 13.22
N ILE A 159 0.99 -7.07 12.37
CA ILE A 159 2.33 -7.53 12.75
C ILE A 159 3.38 -7.14 11.70
N SER A 160 4.63 -7.00 12.20
CA SER A 160 5.90 -6.95 11.45
C SER A 160 5.99 -6.14 10.15
N PHE A 161 5.25 -5.03 10.02
CA PHE A 161 5.41 -4.08 8.91
C PHE A 161 6.88 -3.74 8.65
N HIS A 162 7.43 -4.33 7.59
CA HIS A 162 8.80 -4.12 7.16
C HIS A 162 8.85 -3.59 5.73
N LEU A 163 9.97 -2.94 5.40
CA LEU A 163 10.27 -2.58 4.02
C LEU A 163 10.26 -3.84 3.16
N GLY A 164 9.68 -3.79 1.96
CA GLY A 164 9.43 -4.97 1.14
C GLY A 164 7.96 -5.13 0.75
N LEU A 165 7.57 -6.35 0.39
CA LEU A 165 6.24 -6.66 -0.11
C LEU A 165 5.23 -6.80 1.01
N ASN A 166 4.12 -6.10 0.86
CA ASN A 166 2.98 -6.11 1.77
C ASN A 166 1.70 -6.33 0.97
N LEU A 167 0.67 -6.91 1.60
CA LEU A 167 -0.65 -7.04 0.97
C LEU A 167 -1.47 -5.76 1.18
N ILE A 168 -1.96 -5.23 0.08
CA ILE A 168 -2.86 -4.07 0.08
C ILE A 168 -4.17 -4.42 -0.60
N ILE A 169 -5.25 -3.79 -0.13
CA ILE A 169 -6.56 -3.76 -0.78
C ILE A 169 -6.60 -2.48 -1.60
N ALA A 170 -6.81 -2.61 -2.91
CA ALA A 170 -6.95 -1.47 -3.82
C ALA A 170 -8.06 -1.75 -4.84
N ASN A 171 -8.69 -0.69 -5.32
CA ASN A 171 -9.55 -0.75 -6.50
C ASN A 171 -9.72 0.66 -7.08
N PRO A 172 -8.96 1.03 -8.13
CA PRO A 172 -9.00 2.38 -8.69
C PRO A 172 -10.38 2.83 -9.19
N THR A 173 -11.29 1.90 -9.52
CA THR A 173 -12.65 2.22 -9.97
C THR A 173 -13.59 2.59 -8.82
N ILE A 174 -13.25 2.20 -7.58
CA ILE A 174 -14.10 2.39 -6.39
C ILE A 174 -13.57 3.52 -5.51
N SER A 175 -12.26 3.53 -5.30
CA SER A 175 -11.61 4.53 -4.46
C SER A 175 -10.16 4.69 -4.88
N LYS A 176 -9.69 5.94 -4.90
CA LYS A 176 -8.26 6.26 -5.01
C LYS A 176 -7.55 6.07 -3.67
N GLN A 177 -7.95 5.12 -2.84
CA GLN A 177 -7.24 4.77 -1.60
C GLN A 177 -6.74 3.34 -1.70
N ILE A 178 -5.64 3.10 -1.01
CA ILE A 178 -5.17 1.77 -0.68
C ILE A 178 -5.32 1.55 0.83
N LEU A 179 -5.62 0.32 1.23
CA LEU A 179 -5.64 -0.10 2.63
C LEU A 179 -4.67 -1.26 2.79
N PHE A 180 -3.97 -1.33 3.91
CA PHE A 180 -3.27 -2.57 4.25
C PHE A 180 -4.28 -3.64 4.61
N LEU A 181 -4.00 -4.89 4.24
CA LEU A 181 -4.72 -6.03 4.78
C LEU A 181 -4.14 -6.38 6.17
N PRO A 182 -4.91 -6.33 7.26
CA PRO A 182 -4.42 -6.73 8.57
C PRO A 182 -4.07 -8.23 8.62
N GLU A 183 -3.08 -8.61 9.44
CA GLU A 183 -2.61 -10.00 9.52
C GLU A 183 -3.73 -11.00 9.80
N LYS A 184 -4.70 -10.64 10.66
CA LYS A 184 -5.85 -11.50 10.98
C LYS A 184 -6.53 -12.09 9.73
N TYR A 185 -6.41 -11.44 8.58
CA TYR A 185 -7.06 -11.83 7.33
C TYR A 185 -6.16 -12.50 6.30
N VAL A 186 -4.84 -12.56 6.51
CA VAL A 186 -3.89 -13.25 5.60
C VAL A 186 -3.91 -14.77 5.84
N THR A 187 -3.38 -15.57 4.89
CA THR A 187 -3.17 -17.00 5.16
C THR A 187 -1.95 -17.25 6.02
N GLU A 188 -1.92 -18.43 6.67
CA GLU A 188 -0.78 -18.88 7.47
C GLU A 188 0.54 -18.91 6.68
N ASN A 189 0.47 -19.30 5.40
CA ASN A 189 1.65 -19.41 4.56
C ASN A 189 2.28 -18.04 4.31
N PHE A 190 1.46 -17.04 3.94
CA PHE A 190 1.95 -15.68 3.74
C PHE A 190 2.51 -15.11 5.04
N ARG A 191 1.81 -15.30 6.16
CA ARG A 191 2.29 -14.86 7.49
C ARG A 191 3.68 -15.41 7.80
N LYS A 192 3.90 -16.72 7.65
CA LYS A 192 5.22 -17.34 7.89
C LYS A 192 6.32 -16.73 7.03
N LEU A 193 6.07 -16.58 5.72
CA LEU A 193 7.05 -15.96 4.81
C LEU A 193 7.37 -14.51 5.20
N TYR A 194 6.38 -13.80 5.71
CA TYR A 194 6.49 -12.44 6.18
C TYR A 194 7.31 -12.33 7.47
N GLU A 195 7.03 -13.17 8.46
CA GLU A 195 7.79 -13.28 9.72
C GLU A 195 9.25 -13.69 9.48
N GLU A 196 9.49 -14.60 8.52
CA GLU A 196 10.82 -15.05 8.10
C GLU A 196 11.56 -14.04 7.20
N ARG A 197 10.97 -12.87 6.92
CA ARG A 197 11.53 -11.80 6.07
C ARG A 197 11.85 -12.23 4.64
N LYS A 198 11.24 -13.30 4.14
CA LYS A 198 11.40 -13.78 2.76
C LYS A 198 10.70 -12.88 1.72
N LEU A 199 9.95 -11.89 2.18
CA LEU A 199 9.24 -10.91 1.38
C LEU A 199 9.95 -9.53 1.33
N MET A 200 11.19 -9.45 1.84
CA MET A 200 12.09 -8.32 1.57
C MET A 200 12.67 -8.45 0.15
N LEU A 201 12.65 -7.35 -0.63
CA LEU A 201 13.21 -7.27 -1.98
C LEU A 201 14.57 -6.56 -2.00
#